data_AF-A0A365PMF4-F1
#
_entry.id   AF-A0A365PMF4-F1
#
_cell.length_a   1.000
_cell.length_b   1.000
_cell.length_c   1.000
_cell.angle_alpha   90.00
_cell.angle_beta   90.00
_cell.angle_gamma   90.00
#
_symmetry.space_group_name_H-M   'P 1'
#
loop_
_entity.id
_entity.type
_entity.pdbx_description
1 polymer ?
#
loop_
_entity_poly.entity_id
_entity_poly.type
_entity_poly.pdbx_seq_one_letter_code
_entity_poly.pdbx_strand_id
1 'polypeptide(L)' 'MTTVLTERNIEDAIEKGEVRDLIRHLENVIVQKALIKTRGNISQAAILVKMNRGTVNKIRKRAEG' A
#
# COMPACT_ATOMS: atom_id res chain seq x y z
N MET A 1 14.51 -2.86 6.05
CA MET A 1 13.73 -4.10 5.92
C MET A 1 12.94 -4.00 4.61
N THR A 2 13.25 -4.88 3.65
CA THR A 2 12.55 -4.95 2.36
C THR A 2 11.36 -5.87 2.56
N THR A 3 10.13 -5.40 2.31
CA THR A 3 8.95 -6.28 2.34
C THR A 3 9.04 -7.21 1.15
N VAL A 4 9.41 -8.47 1.38
CA VAL A 4 9.37 -9.54 0.37
C VAL A 4 8.08 -10.32 0.60
N LEU A 5 7.15 -10.23 -0.34
CA LEU A 5 5.94 -11.05 -0.34
C LEU A 5 6.25 -12.38 -1.03
N THR A 6 6.08 -13.49 -0.32
CA THR A 6 6.24 -14.84 -0.89
C THR A 6 4.88 -15.48 -1.17
N GLU A 7 4.84 -16.48 -2.04
CA GLU A 7 3.62 -17.27 -2.32
C GLU A 7 3.03 -17.85 -1.04
N ARG A 8 3.88 -18.36 -0.14
CA ARG A 8 3.46 -18.88 1.17
C ARG A 8 2.70 -17.86 2.01
N ASN A 9 3.06 -16.57 1.95
CA ASN A 9 2.32 -15.54 2.69
C ASN A 9 0.92 -15.30 2.10
N ILE A 10 0.75 -15.52 0.80
CA ILE A 10 -0.54 -15.43 0.12
C ILE A 10 -1.39 -16.63 0.51
N GLU A 11 -0.82 -17.83 0.47
CA GLU A 11 -1.47 -19.08 0.91
C GLU A 11 -1.95 -18.95 2.37
N ASP A 12 -1.06 -18.56 3.29
CA ASP A 12 -1.40 -18.34 4.70
C ASP A 12 -2.56 -17.34 4.87
N ALA A 13 -2.57 -16.25 4.09
CA ALA A 13 -3.63 -15.24 4.16
C ALA A 13 -4.96 -15.76 3.62
N ILE A 14 -4.94 -16.67 2.64
CA ILE A 14 -6.15 -17.35 2.15
C ILE A 14 -6.68 -18.29 3.22
N GLU A 15 -5.83 -19.14 3.79
CA GLU A 15 -6.22 -20.12 4.81
C GLU A 15 -6.81 -19.47 6.06
N LYS A 16 -6.25 -18.32 6.46
CA LYS A 16 -6.70 -17.56 7.64
C LYS A 16 -7.87 -16.60 7.35
N GLY A 17 -8.26 -16.43 6.09
CA GLY A 17 -9.28 -15.45 5.69
C GLY A 17 -8.83 -13.98 5.79
N GLU A 18 -7.52 -13.73 5.79
CA GLU A 18 -6.88 -12.42 6.00
C GLU A 18 -6.48 -11.72 4.69
N VAL A 19 -6.88 -12.24 3.53
CA VAL A 19 -6.53 -11.71 2.19
C VAL A 19 -6.74 -10.20 2.08
N ARG A 20 -7.83 -9.69 2.64
CA ARG A 20 -8.16 -8.26 2.58
C ARG A 20 -7.15 -7.39 3.34
N ASP A 21 -6.63 -7.89 4.44
CA ASP A 21 -5.65 -7.18 5.25
C ASP A 21 -4.26 -7.24 4.63
N LEU A 22 -3.91 -8.36 3.98
CA LEU A 22 -2.72 -8.45 3.14
C LEU A 22 -2.73 -7.41 2.01
N ILE A 23 -3.83 -7.32 1.26
CA ILE A 23 -3.98 -6.32 0.18
C ILE A 23 -3.85 -4.90 0.74
N ARG A 24 -4.52 -4.59 1.85
CA ARG A 24 -4.43 -3.27 2.50
C ARG A 24 -3.01 -2.94 2.94
N HIS A 25 -2.29 -3.92 3.48
CA HIS A 25 -0.88 -3.73 3.86
C HIS A 25 -0.03 -3.39 2.63
N LEU A 26 -0.20 -4.10 1.52
CA LEU A 26 0.51 -3.82 0.28
C LEU A 26 0.16 -2.42 -0.28
N GLU A 27 -1.12 -2.05 -0.31
CA GLU A 27 -1.57 -0.72 -0.70
C GLU A 27 -0.88 0.37 0.13
N ASN A 28 -0.83 0.19 1.46
CA ASN A 28 -0.15 1.11 2.36
C ASN A 28 1.34 1.22 2.04
N VAL A 29 2.05 0.10 1.91
CA VAL A 29 3.49 0.09 1.59
C VAL A 29 3.75 0.79 0.26
N ILE A 30 2.98 0.49 -0.79
CA ILE A 30 3.12 1.09 -2.12
C ILE A 30 2.93 2.61 -2.04
N VAL A 31 1.85 3.08 -1.41
CA VAL A 31 1.57 4.53 -1.28
C VAL A 31 2.65 5.23 -0.46
N GLN A 32 3.12 4.65 0.65
CA GLN A 32 4.18 5.23 1.47
C GLN A 32 5.50 5.36 0.70
N LYS A 33 5.89 4.32 -0.04
CA LYS A 33 7.11 4.37 -0.88
C LYS A 33 6.98 5.40 -2.00
N ALA A 34 5.80 5.55 -2.59
CA ALA A 34 5.54 6.58 -3.59
C ALA A 34 5.65 7.99 -2.98
N LEU A 35 5.05 8.23 -1.82
CA LEU A 35 5.15 9.51 -1.11
C LEU A 35 6.61 9.84 -0.74
N ILE A 36 7.41 8.86 -0.30
CA ILE A 36 8.84 9.07 -0.04
C ILE A 36 9.56 9.50 -1.33
N LYS A 37 9.32 8.81 -2.45
CA LYS A 37 9.94 9.14 -3.75
C LYS A 37 9.53 10.53 -4.26
N THR A 38 8.33 10.99 -3.95
CA THR A 38 7.81 12.29 -4.39
C THR A 38 7.91 13.37 -3.32
N ARG A 39 8.66 13.13 -2.24
CA ARG A 39 8.87 14.07 -1.12
C ARG A 39 7.56 14.59 -0.52
N GLY A 40 6.59 13.70 -0.34
CA GLY A 40 5.29 13.99 0.24
C GLY A 40 4.26 14.59 -0.74
N ASN A 41 4.61 14.80 -2.01
CA ASN A 41 3.65 15.30 -2.99
C ASN A 41 2.62 14.22 -3.36
N ILE A 42 1.40 14.37 -2.85
CA ILE A 42 0.30 13.41 -3.03
C ILE A 42 -0.11 13.28 -4.52
N SER A 43 -0.15 14.39 -5.26
CA SER A 43 -0.54 14.37 -6.68
C SER A 43 0.49 13.62 -7.51
N GLN A 44 1.79 13.85 -7.28
CA GLN A 44 2.86 13.12 -7.95
C GLN A 44 2.92 11.65 -7.52
N ALA A 45 2.68 11.35 -6.24
CA ALA A 45 2.61 9.96 -5.77
C ALA A 45 1.46 9.21 -6.46
N ALA A 46 0.31 9.85 -6.62
CA ALA A 46 -0.84 9.31 -7.32
C ALA A 46 -0.55 9.02 -8.80
N ILE A 47 0.16 9.92 -9.49
CA ILE A 47 0.64 9.69 -10.86
C ILE A 47 1.59 8.48 -10.89
N LEU A 48 2.55 8.42 -9.96
CA LEU A 48 3.57 7.36 -9.91
C LEU A 48 2.97 5.96 -9.73
N VAL A 49 1.95 5.82 -8.87
CA VAL A 49 1.29 4.53 -8.61
C VAL A 49 0.04 4.30 -9.47
N LYS A 50 -0.25 5.21 -10.41
CA LYS A 50 -1.42 5.16 -11.30
C LYS A 50 -2.75 5.01 -10.54
N MET A 51 -2.88 5.69 -9.41
CA MET A 51 -4.12 5.75 -8.63
C MET A 51 -4.68 7.17 -8.65
N ASN A 52 -5.98 7.31 -8.41
CA ASN A 52 -6.55 8.64 -8.24
C ASN A 52 -6.03 9.27 -6.92
N ARG A 53 -5.92 10.61 -6.89
CA ARG A 53 -5.42 11.36 -5.73
C ARG A 53 -6.23 11.10 -4.44
N GLY A 54 -7.55 10.90 -4.57
CA GLY A 54 -8.44 10.63 -3.44
C GLY A 54 -8.13 9.31 -2.74
N THR A 55 -7.91 8.25 -3.51
CA THR A 55 -7.54 6.91 -3.05
C THR A 55 -6.20 6.95 -2.34
N VAL A 56 -5.19 7.58 -2.93
CA VAL A 56 -3.88 7.76 -2.28
C VAL A 56 -4.01 8.48 -0.94
N ASN A 57 -4.80 9.57 -0.89
CA ASN A 57 -5.01 10.30 0.36
C ASN A 57 -5.79 9.48 1.40
N LYS A 58 -6.74 8.65 0.96
CA LYS A 58 -7.50 7.74 1.85
C LYS A 58 -6.59 6.66 2.44
N ILE A 59 -5.74 6.04 1.61
CA ILE A 59 -4.76 5.03 2.04
C ILE A 59 -3.74 5.65 2.99
N ARG A 60 -3.19 6.83 2.64
CA ARG A 60 -2.27 7.58 3.50
C ARG A 60 -2.85 7.82 4.90
N LYS A 61 -4.08 8.37 4.98
CA LYS A 61 -4.75 8.65 6.25
C LYS A 61 -5.02 7.40 7.08
N ARG A 62 -5.32 6.26 6.44
CA ARG A 62 -5.51 4.98 7.15
C ARG A 62 -4.22 4.49 7.80
N ALA A 63 -3.05 4.83 7.26
CA ALA A 63 -1.77 4.44 7.83
C ALA A 63 -1.27 5.39 8.95
N GLU A 64 -1.87 6.57 9.09
CA GLU A 64 -1.55 7.57 10.12
C GLU A 64 -2.39 7.40 11.40
N GLY A 65 -3.45 6.59 11.38
CA GLY A 65 -4.31 6.27 12.53
C GLY A 65 -4.21 4.80 12.91
#